data_AF-A0AA46JYZ9-F1
#
_entry.id   AF-A0AA46JYZ9-F1
#
_cell.length_a   1.000
_cell.length_b   1.000
_cell.length_c   1.000
_cell.angle_alpha   90.00
_cell.angle_beta   90.00
_cell.angle_gamma   90.00
#
_symmetry.space_group_name_H-M   'P 1'
#
loop_
_entity.id
_entity.type
_entity.pdbx_description
1 polymer ?
#
loop_
_entity_poly.entity_id
_entity_poly.type
_entity_poly.pdbx_seq_one_letter_code
_entity_poly.pdbx_strand_id
1 'polypeptide(L)'
;MSNIQDERSHRFSQLVGLELKASFARHETSQAEVAVKLGHSKSGYSRWLNAKPSMPMEALLNTCELIGVDPRDIIDAAYRRLIAEMGEYNLSSDSDDANARDYYAMAAKHGDIEAEQEAYEEMP
;
A
#
# COMPACT_ATOMS: atom_id res chain seq x y z
N MET A 1 19.32 -3.08 4.31
CA MET A 1 18.56 -2.02 3.63
C MET A 1 19.25 -0.71 3.96
N SER A 2 19.35 0.21 2.99
CA SER A 2 20.00 1.51 3.25
C SER A 2 19.16 2.31 4.26
N ASN A 3 19.81 3.09 5.13
CA ASN A 3 19.14 3.94 6.13
C ASN A 3 18.02 4.81 5.48
N ILE A 4 18.21 5.21 4.22
CA ILE A 4 17.21 5.99 3.46
C ILE A 4 15.95 5.19 3.09
N GLN A 5 16.07 3.87 2.85
CA GLN A 5 14.92 3.01 2.54
C GLN A 5 14.08 2.77 3.79
N ASP A 6 14.74 2.57 4.95
CA ASP A 6 14.07 2.42 6.23
C ASP A 6 13.35 3.72 6.63
N GLU A 7 14.00 4.87 6.43
CA GLU A 7 13.41 6.18 6.65
C GLU A 7 12.21 6.42 5.72
N ARG A 8 12.35 6.16 4.41
CA ARG A 8 11.28 6.33 3.43
C ARG A 8 10.07 5.42 3.74
N SER A 9 10.34 4.16 4.10
CA SER A 9 9.30 3.19 4.50
C SER A 9 8.56 3.63 5.77
N HIS A 10 9.31 4.06 6.79
CA HIS A 10 8.71 4.59 8.02
C HIS A 10 7.89 5.85 7.75
N ARG A 11 8.41 6.76 6.92
CA ARG A 11 7.72 8.00 6.56
C ARG A 11 6.42 7.72 5.81
N PHE A 12 6.42 6.76 4.89
CA PHE A 12 5.21 6.34 4.22
C PHE A 12 4.14 5.84 5.19
N SER A 13 4.54 5.01 6.17
CA SER A 13 3.63 4.52 7.22
C SER A 13 3.02 5.66 8.05
N GLN A 14 3.79 6.70 8.34
CA GLN A 14 3.28 7.90 9.03
C GLN A 14 2.26 8.66 8.15
N LEU A 15 2.55 8.81 6.86
CA LEU A 15 1.67 9.52 5.92
C LEU A 15 0.34 8.79 5.76
N VAL A 16 0.32 7.46 5.67
CA VAL A 16 -0.94 6.66 5.67
C VAL A 16 -1.77 6.96 6.92
N GLY A 17 -1.15 6.99 8.10
CA GLY A 17 -1.83 7.34 9.35
C GLY A 17 -2.38 8.76 9.36
N LEU A 18 -1.68 9.71 8.74
CA LEU A 18 -2.14 11.10 8.59
C LEU A 18 -3.33 11.22 7.62
N GLU A 19 -3.31 10.51 6.50
CA GLU A 19 -4.43 10.51 5.56
C GLU A 19 -5.69 9.89 6.16
N LEU A 20 -5.56 8.81 6.93
CA LEU A 20 -6.69 8.26 7.68
C LEU A 20 -7.29 9.27 8.66
N LYS A 21 -6.45 9.98 9.42
CA LYS A 21 -6.91 11.04 10.33
C LYS A 21 -7.65 12.15 9.58
N ALA A 22 -7.16 12.53 8.40
CA ALA A 22 -7.83 13.50 7.55
C ALA A 22 -9.19 12.98 7.04
N SER A 23 -9.28 11.70 6.69
CA SER A 23 -10.55 11.05 6.34
C SER A 23 -11.52 11.01 7.52
N PHE A 24 -11.06 10.74 8.74
CA PHE A 24 -11.93 10.78 9.92
C PHE A 24 -12.59 12.15 10.09
N ALA A 25 -11.82 13.24 9.94
CA ALA A 25 -12.35 14.60 10.02
C ALA A 25 -13.38 14.89 8.91
N ARG A 26 -13.14 14.46 7.67
CA ARG A 26 -14.07 14.65 6.53
C ARG A 26 -15.38 13.87 6.69
N HIS A 27 -15.32 12.72 7.34
CA HIS A 27 -16.47 11.83 7.57
C HIS A 27 -17.10 12.05 8.96
N GLU A 28 -16.78 13.17 9.62
CA GLU A 28 -17.34 13.58 10.91
C GLU A 28 -17.25 12.47 11.99
N THR A 29 -16.20 11.65 11.94
CA THR A 29 -15.93 10.58 12.91
C THR A 29 -14.62 10.84 13.65
N SER A 30 -14.47 10.26 14.84
CA SER A 30 -13.21 10.30 15.57
C SER A 30 -12.44 8.98 15.48
N GLN A 31 -11.11 9.06 15.60
CA GLN A 31 -10.27 7.86 15.74
C GLN A 31 -10.70 6.98 16.93
N ALA A 32 -11.26 7.57 17.98
CA ALA A 32 -11.66 6.86 19.19
C ALA A 32 -12.94 6.04 18.97
N GLU A 33 -13.90 6.58 18.21
CA GLU A 33 -15.10 5.85 17.81
C GLU A 33 -14.77 4.73 16.84
N VAL A 34 -13.92 4.99 15.84
CA VAL A 34 -13.45 3.96 14.90
C VAL A 34 -12.78 2.81 15.65
N ALA A 35 -11.85 3.12 16.57
CA ALA A 35 -11.20 2.10 17.39
C ALA A 35 -12.21 1.23 18.17
N VAL A 36 -13.21 1.85 18.80
CA VAL A 36 -14.25 1.13 19.56
C VAL A 36 -15.10 0.26 18.63
N LYS A 37 -15.55 0.78 17.48
CA LYS A 37 -16.36 0.04 16.51
C LYS A 37 -15.63 -1.18 15.93
N LEU A 38 -14.30 -1.08 15.76
CA LEU A 38 -13.46 -2.18 15.29
C LEU A 38 -12.98 -3.11 16.41
N GLY A 39 -13.38 -2.89 17.67
CA GLY A 39 -12.98 -3.75 18.79
C GLY A 39 -11.53 -3.57 19.23
N HIS A 40 -10.92 -2.43 18.96
CA HIS A 40 -9.54 -2.11 19.34
C HIS A 40 -9.45 -1.13 20.51
N SER A 41 -8.36 -1.23 21.28
CA SER A 41 -8.07 -0.22 22.30
C SER A 41 -7.75 1.13 21.65
N LYS A 42 -8.27 2.23 22.22
CA LYS A 42 -8.01 3.60 21.73
C LYS A 42 -6.51 3.92 21.65
N SER A 43 -5.74 3.48 22.64
CA SER A 43 -4.29 3.72 22.72
C SER A 43 -3.49 2.86 21.74
N GLY A 44 -3.92 1.62 21.47
CA GLY A 44 -3.31 0.76 20.44
C GLY A 44 -3.59 1.29 19.04
N TYR A 45 -4.85 1.66 18.78
CA TYR A 45 -5.26 2.19 17.49
C TYR A 45 -4.59 3.55 17.17
N SER A 46 -4.52 4.45 18.17
CA SER A 46 -3.75 5.69 18.04
C SER A 46 -2.27 5.43 17.75
N ARG A 47 -1.66 4.40 18.37
CA ARG A 47 -0.27 4.02 18.09
C ARG A 47 -0.07 3.59 16.63
N TRP A 48 -0.99 2.80 16.07
CA TRP A 48 -0.97 2.42 14.65
C TRP A 48 -1.08 3.62 13.72
N LEU A 49 -2.00 4.55 13.99
CA LEU A 49 -2.15 5.79 13.21
C LEU A 49 -0.94 6.74 13.29
N ASN A 50 -0.03 6.49 14.22
CA ASN A 50 1.23 7.23 14.37
C ASN A 50 2.46 6.41 13.93
N ALA A 51 2.24 5.25 13.30
CA ALA A 51 3.27 4.31 12.87
C ALA A 51 4.20 3.83 14.01
N LYS A 52 3.65 3.59 15.21
CA LYS A 52 4.38 3.12 16.40
C LYS A 52 3.72 1.89 17.06
N PRO A 53 3.66 0.70 16.40
CA PRO A 53 4.26 0.34 15.12
C PRO A 53 3.38 0.71 13.92
N SER A 54 3.82 0.38 12.70
CA SER A 54 2.99 0.49 11.49
C SER A 54 1.64 -0.21 11.67
N MET A 55 0.61 0.37 11.06
CA MET A 55 -0.74 -0.18 11.10
C MET A 55 -0.80 -1.52 10.36
N PRO A 56 -1.39 -2.58 10.94
CA PRO A 56 -1.65 -3.82 10.22
C PRO A 56 -2.55 -3.58 9.00
N MET A 57 -2.30 -4.28 7.88
CA MET A 57 -3.09 -4.13 6.66
C MET A 57 -4.59 -4.37 6.91
N GLU A 58 -4.93 -5.40 7.67
CA GLU A 58 -6.32 -5.69 8.06
C GLU A 58 -6.98 -4.51 8.78
N ALA A 59 -6.25 -3.86 9.70
CA ALA A 59 -6.77 -2.70 10.42
C ALA A 59 -7.00 -1.51 9.48
N LEU A 60 -6.12 -1.28 8.51
CA LEU A 60 -6.31 -0.26 7.47
C LEU A 60 -7.58 -0.54 6.65
N LEU A 61 -7.72 -1.76 6.11
CA LEU A 61 -8.85 -2.14 5.27
C LEU A 61 -10.19 -2.05 6.01
N ASN A 62 -10.25 -2.60 7.23
CA ASN A 62 -11.47 -2.54 8.05
C ASN A 62 -11.82 -1.09 8.44
N THR A 63 -10.81 -0.23 8.62
CA THR A 63 -11.03 1.19 8.86
C THR A 63 -11.66 1.86 7.65
N CYS A 64 -11.09 1.65 6.47
CA CYS A 64 -11.57 2.21 5.21
C CYS A 64 -13.00 1.76 4.91
N GLU A 65 -13.29 0.47 5.06
CA GLU A 65 -14.65 -0.08 4.88
C GLU A 65 -15.65 0.54 5.87
N LEU A 66 -15.27 0.65 7.15
CA LEU A 66 -16.14 1.22 8.18
C LEU A 66 -16.50 2.69 7.93
N ILE A 67 -15.58 3.47 7.36
CA ILE A 67 -15.81 4.91 7.09
C ILE A 67 -16.28 5.19 5.65
N GLY A 68 -16.39 4.15 4.81
CA GLY A 68 -16.83 4.27 3.42
C GLY A 68 -15.81 4.99 2.52
N VAL A 69 -14.52 4.70 2.70
CA VAL A 69 -13.42 5.28 1.89
C VAL A 69 -12.69 4.17 1.15
N ASP A 70 -12.35 4.39 -0.13
CA ASP A 70 -11.52 3.45 -0.87
C ASP A 70 -10.09 3.45 -0.30
N PRO A 71 -9.52 2.30 0.12
CA PRO A 71 -8.16 2.24 0.62
C PRO A 71 -7.11 2.73 -0.38
N ARG A 72 -7.39 2.66 -1.70
CA ARG A 72 -6.51 3.21 -2.74
C ARG A 72 -6.33 4.71 -2.60
N ASP A 73 -7.39 5.45 -2.27
CA ASP A 73 -7.31 6.90 -2.11
C ASP A 73 -6.37 7.29 -0.96
N ILE A 74 -6.39 6.52 0.14
CA ILE A 74 -5.51 6.73 1.29
C ILE A 74 -4.05 6.47 0.90
N ILE A 75 -3.81 5.33 0.25
CA ILE A 75 -2.47 4.88 -0.15
C ILE A 75 -1.88 5.83 -1.19
N ASP A 76 -2.64 6.19 -2.21
CA ASP A 76 -2.21 7.07 -3.30
C ASP A 76 -1.96 8.50 -2.81
N ALA A 77 -2.77 9.02 -1.90
CA ALA A 77 -2.55 10.34 -1.31
C ALA A 77 -1.26 10.35 -0.46
N ALA A 78 -1.08 9.33 0.38
CA ALA A 78 0.12 9.17 1.18
C ALA A 78 1.37 9.01 0.30
N TYR A 79 1.29 8.24 -0.79
CA TYR A 79 2.41 8.00 -1.68
C TYR A 79 2.77 9.24 -2.51
N ARG A 80 1.76 9.99 -2.99
CA ARG A 80 1.96 11.29 -3.63
C ARG A 80 2.68 12.27 -2.71
N ARG A 81 2.30 12.34 -1.43
CA ARG A 81 3.01 13.16 -0.43
C ARG A 81 4.43 12.66 -0.18
N LEU A 82 4.64 11.34 -0.12
CA LEU A 82 5.98 10.76 0.05
C LEU A 82 6.91 11.16 -1.11
N ILE A 83 6.42 11.10 -2.34
CA ILE A 83 7.17 11.54 -3.52
C ILE A 83 7.49 13.03 -3.44
N ALA A 84 6.52 13.86 -3.05
CA ALA A 84 6.74 15.29 -2.89
C ALA A 84 7.78 15.63 -1.81
N GLU A 85 7.84 14.85 -0.72
CA GLU A 85 8.77 15.06 0.38
C GLU A 85 10.17 14.46 0.15
N MET A 86 10.25 13.29 -0.48
CA MET A 86 11.47 12.48 -0.54
C MET A 86 11.92 12.10 -1.95
N GLY A 87 11.25 12.62 -2.98
CA GLY A 87 11.49 12.28 -4.39
C GLY A 87 10.87 10.95 -4.81
N GLU A 88 11.00 10.62 -6.10
CA GLU A 88 10.56 9.34 -6.66
C GLU A 88 11.31 8.16 -6.05
N TYR A 89 10.69 6.97 -6.08
CA TYR A 89 11.41 5.76 -5.73
C TYR A 89 12.41 5.43 -6.85
N ASN A 90 13.70 5.64 -6.60
CA ASN A 90 14.76 5.27 -7.54
C ASN A 90 14.94 3.75 -7.56
N LEU A 91 14.41 3.10 -8.60
CA LEU A 91 14.74 1.70 -8.93
C LEU A 91 16.19 1.53 -9.40
N SER A 92 16.87 2.61 -9.77
CA SER A 92 18.10 2.59 -10.57
C SER A 92 19.41 2.55 -9.77
N SER A 93 19.42 2.12 -8.50
CA SER A 93 20.69 1.93 -7.78
C SER A 93 21.17 0.47 -7.74
N ASP A 94 20.38 -0.51 -8.19
CA ASP A 94 20.76 -1.93 -8.16
C ASP A 94 20.40 -2.73 -9.44
N SER A 95 19.90 -2.09 -10.50
CA SER A 95 19.51 -2.79 -11.74
C SER A 95 20.22 -2.25 -12.98
N ASP A 96 21.45 -2.71 -13.20
CA ASP A 96 21.91 -3.06 -14.55
C ASP A 96 21.18 -4.34 -15.01
N ASP A 97 19.84 -4.32 -15.02
CA ASP A 97 19.06 -5.40 -15.64
C ASP A 97 17.89 -4.80 -16.42
N ALA A 98 18.13 -4.63 -17.72
CA ALA A 98 17.19 -4.11 -18.68
C ALA A 98 15.95 -4.99 -18.88
N ASN A 99 15.83 -6.14 -18.21
CA ASN A 99 14.73 -7.11 -18.38
C ASN A 99 13.53 -6.93 -17.44
N ALA A 100 13.58 -6.07 -16.42
CA ALA A 100 12.49 -5.99 -15.44
C ALA A 100 11.16 -5.43 -16.01
N ARG A 101 11.22 -4.65 -17.11
CA ARG A 101 10.02 -4.13 -17.78
C ARG A 101 9.22 -5.21 -18.52
N ASP A 102 9.86 -6.30 -18.93
CA ASP A 102 9.20 -7.34 -19.69
C ASP A 102 8.34 -8.27 -18.83
N TYR A 103 8.61 -8.42 -17.53
CA TYR A 103 7.87 -9.36 -16.68
C TYR A 103 6.38 -9.03 -16.53
N TYR A 104 6.01 -7.75 -16.34
CA TYR A 104 4.61 -7.35 -16.25
C TYR A 104 3.90 -7.38 -17.61
N ALA A 105 4.64 -7.14 -18.70
CA ALA A 105 4.11 -7.23 -20.06
C ALA A 105 3.92 -8.69 -20.52
N MET A 106 4.78 -9.62 -20.08
CA MET A 106 4.63 -11.05 -20.29
C MET A 106 3.45 -11.63 -19.50
N ALA A 107 3.28 -11.21 -18.23
CA ALA A 107 2.15 -11.66 -17.40
C ALA A 107 0.79 -11.24 -17.98
N ALA A 108 0.71 -10.06 -18.62
CA ALA A 108 -0.50 -9.60 -19.30
C ALA A 108 -0.80 -10.36 -20.61
N LYS A 109 0.18 -11.07 -21.18
CA LYS A 109 0.03 -11.86 -22.42
C LYS A 109 -0.31 -13.34 -22.17
N HIS A 110 -0.08 -13.87 -20.97
CA HIS A 110 -0.40 -15.25 -20.58
C HIS A 110 -1.90 -15.50 -20.28
N GLY A 111 -2.79 -14.70 -20.89
CA GLY A 111 -4.24 -14.85 -20.76
C GLY A 111 -4.91 -15.69 -21.86
N ASP A 112 -4.18 -16.05 -22.93
CA ASP A 112 -4.70 -16.89 -24.01
C ASP A 112 -4.28 -18.36 -23.81
N ILE A 113 -5.15 -19.09 -23.11
CA ILE A 113 -4.97 -20.48 -22.64
C ILE A 113 -4.96 -21.49 -23.80
N GLU A 114 -5.30 -21.09 -25.02
CA GLU A 114 -5.36 -21.98 -26.19
C GLU A 114 -3.96 -22.30 -26.77
N ALA A 115 -3.00 -21.38 -26.67
CA ALA A 115 -1.66 -21.58 -27.24
C ALA A 115 -0.76 -22.53 -26.42
N GLU A 116 -1.05 -22.72 -25.12
CA GLU A 116 -0.29 -23.66 -24.27
C GLU A 116 -0.67 -25.13 -24.54
N GLN A 117 -1.90 -25.43 -24.96
CA GLN A 117 -2.33 -26.82 -25.22
C GLN A 117 -1.76 -27.39 -26.53
N GLU A 118 -1.69 -26.61 -27.61
CA GLU A 118 -1.10 -27.06 -28.89
C GLU A 118 0.41 -27.35 -28.78
N ALA A 119 1.13 -26.63 -27.91
CA ALA A 119 2.57 -26.84 -27.69
C ALA A 119 2.89 -28.17 -26.97
N TYR A 120 1.94 -28.75 -26.22
CA TYR A 120 2.11 -30.06 -25.57
C TYR A 120 1.68 -31.23 -26.47
N GLU A 121 0.84 -31.00 -27.49
CA GLU A 121 0.38 -32.04 -28.42
C GLU A 121 1.34 -32.32 -29.58
N GLU A 122 2.23 -31.37 -29.92
CA GLU A 122 3.22 -31.53 -31.01
C GLU A 122 4.63 -31.94 -30.56
N MET A 123 4.83 -32.33 -29.29
CA MET A 123 6.08 -32.99 -28.88
C MET A 123 6.07 -34.48 -29.29
N PRO A 124 6.99 -34.94 -30.16
CA PRO A 124 7.16 -36.38 -30.43
C PRO A 124 7.77 -37.14 -29.25
#